data_AF-A0AAP0JU31-F1
#
_entry.id   AF-A0AAP0JU31-F1
#
_cell.length_a   1.000
_cell.length_b   1.000
_cell.length_c   1.000
_cell.angle_alpha   90.00
_cell.angle_beta   90.00
_cell.angle_gamma   90.00
#
_symmetry.space_group_name_H-M   'P 1'
#
loop_
_entity.id
_entity.type
_entity.pdbx_description
1 polymer ?
#
loop_
_entity_poly.entity_id
_entity_poly.type
_entity_poly.pdbx_seq_one_letter_code
_entity_poly.pdbx_strand_id
1 'polypeptide(L)'
;MDRREAADDETKTKELAPALHAIGFVFEKVSPQLVSGRLHVTEIVCQRFRVLNGGISALIAETLASMGAHMASGFQRVAGLQLSINHVRSAALGDIVTVHATPLTLGKTIQVWEVRLWKEGSGNNNKQVLISSSRVTLLSNMPVPDSAKDAAHPLKKYASKL
;
A
#
# COMPACT_ATOMS: atom_id res chain seq x y z
N MET A 1 -16.78 14.91 4.08
CA MET A 1 -15.45 15.11 3.48
C MET A 1 -15.55 16.33 2.59
N ASP A 2 -14.68 17.32 2.78
CA ASP A 2 -14.71 18.56 1.98
C ASP A 2 -14.24 18.27 0.53
N ARG A 3 -14.82 18.94 -0.47
CA ARG A 3 -14.47 18.75 -1.89
C ARG A 3 -13.00 19.05 -2.17
N ARG A 4 -12.38 19.95 -1.40
CA ARG A 4 -10.96 20.28 -1.51
C ARG A 4 -10.05 19.16 -0.99
N GLU A 5 -10.45 18.51 0.08
CA GLU A 5 -9.71 17.42 0.72
C GLU A 5 -9.69 16.16 -0.17
N ALA A 6 -10.82 15.84 -0.80
CA ALA A 6 -10.89 14.74 -1.76
C ALA A 6 -10.03 14.96 -3.03
N ALA A 7 -9.95 16.20 -3.51
CA ALA A 7 -9.12 16.54 -4.67
C ALA A 7 -7.60 16.50 -4.37
N ASP A 8 -7.22 16.83 -3.13
CA ASP A 8 -5.83 16.74 -2.66
C ASP A 8 -5.39 15.28 -2.50
N ASP A 9 -6.25 14.43 -1.94
CA ASP A 9 -6.02 12.98 -1.82
C ASP A 9 -5.89 12.27 -3.18
N GLU A 10 -6.69 12.70 -4.17
CA GLU A 10 -6.64 12.18 -5.53
C GLU A 10 -5.30 12.53 -6.21
N THR A 11 -4.88 13.78 -6.10
CA THR A 11 -3.61 14.28 -6.66
C THR A 11 -2.41 13.60 -6.02
N LYS A 12 -2.42 13.45 -4.69
CA LYS A 12 -1.37 12.80 -3.91
C LYS A 12 -1.19 11.33 -4.30
N THR A 13 -2.27 10.56 -4.39
CA THR A 13 -2.18 9.13 -4.73
C THR A 13 -1.65 8.96 -6.16
N LYS A 14 -2.07 9.82 -7.09
CA LYS A 14 -1.59 9.79 -8.47
C LYS A 14 -0.08 10.03 -8.57
N GLU A 15 0.45 10.99 -7.80
CA GLU A 15 1.90 11.26 -7.75
C GLU A 15 2.70 10.15 -7.07
N LEU A 16 2.15 9.53 -6.02
CA LEU A 16 2.82 8.48 -5.26
C LEU A 16 2.81 7.12 -5.97
N ALA A 17 1.66 6.72 -6.51
CA ALA A 17 1.46 5.41 -7.12
C ALA A 17 0.31 5.46 -8.16
N PRO A 18 0.60 5.75 -9.44
CA PRO A 18 -0.41 5.86 -10.49
C PRO A 18 -1.32 4.63 -10.62
N ALA A 19 -0.77 3.42 -10.41
CA ALA A 19 -1.53 2.17 -10.45
C ALA A 19 -2.55 2.07 -9.29
N LEU A 20 -2.19 2.55 -8.10
CA LEU A 20 -3.09 2.57 -6.95
C LEU A 20 -4.16 3.66 -7.09
N HIS A 21 -3.81 4.80 -7.68
CA HIS A 21 -4.78 5.84 -8.03
C HIS A 21 -5.83 5.32 -9.02
N ALA A 22 -5.43 4.57 -10.05
CA ALA A 22 -6.35 4.01 -11.04
C ALA A 22 -7.41 3.06 -10.45
N ILE A 23 -7.14 2.46 -9.29
CA ILE A 23 -8.07 1.57 -8.58
C ILE A 23 -8.79 2.25 -7.41
N GLY A 24 -8.56 3.56 -7.20
CA GLY A 24 -9.22 4.33 -6.15
C GLY A 24 -8.68 4.09 -4.73
N PHE A 25 -7.42 3.68 -4.59
CA PHE A 25 -6.76 3.64 -3.29
C PHE A 25 -6.48 5.07 -2.79
N VAL A 26 -6.53 5.28 -1.48
CA VAL A 26 -6.21 6.56 -0.84
C VAL A 26 -5.17 6.34 0.25
N PHE A 27 -4.02 7.01 0.14
CA PHE A 27 -2.99 6.96 1.18
C PHE A 27 -3.38 7.79 2.41
N GLU A 28 -3.20 7.21 3.59
CA GLU A 28 -3.41 7.90 4.88
C GLU A 28 -2.10 8.28 5.55
N LYS A 29 -1.16 7.34 5.64
CA LYS A 29 0.16 7.57 6.24
C LYS A 29 1.27 7.05 5.34
N VAL A 30 2.37 7.79 5.25
CA VAL A 30 3.54 7.40 4.48
C VAL A 30 4.78 7.72 5.30
N SER A 31 5.42 6.70 5.88
CA SER A 31 6.62 6.86 6.70
C SER A 31 7.52 5.62 6.60
N PRO A 32 8.80 5.70 7.00
CA PRO A 32 9.69 4.54 7.02
C PRO A 32 9.26 3.40 7.96
N GLN A 33 8.31 3.64 8.88
CA GLN A 33 7.81 2.65 9.84
C GLN A 33 6.40 2.15 9.52
N LEU A 34 5.63 2.91 8.75
CA LEU A 34 4.25 2.58 8.39
C LEU A 34 3.86 3.29 7.10
N VAL A 35 3.38 2.51 6.13
CA VAL A 35 2.62 3.01 4.99
C VAL A 35 1.20 2.47 5.09
N SER A 36 0.20 3.35 5.09
CA SER A 36 -1.20 2.95 5.23
C SER A 36 -2.12 3.68 4.26
N GLY A 37 -3.30 3.10 4.07
CA GLY A 37 -4.37 3.71 3.29
C GLY A 37 -5.64 2.87 3.29
N ARG A 38 -6.61 3.32 2.49
CA ARG A 38 -7.91 2.66 2.33
C ARG A 38 -8.23 2.41 0.86
N LEU A 39 -9.01 1.36 0.61
CA LEU A 39 -9.57 1.01 -0.69
C LEU A 39 -11.07 0.76 -0.54
N HIS A 40 -11.88 1.47 -1.32
CA HIS A 40 -13.29 1.11 -1.50
C HIS A 40 -13.38 -0.04 -2.51
N VAL A 41 -14.07 -1.11 -2.15
CA VAL A 41 -14.27 -2.24 -3.07
C VAL A 41 -15.34 -1.86 -4.10
N THR A 42 -14.90 -1.39 -5.25
CA THR A 42 -15.74 -1.05 -6.42
C THR A 42 -15.74 -2.18 -7.46
N GLU A 43 -16.53 -2.04 -8.53
CA GLU A 43 -16.58 -3.03 -9.61
C GLU A 43 -15.23 -3.25 -10.29
N ILE A 44 -14.40 -2.21 -10.40
CA ILE A 44 -13.07 -2.25 -11.05
C ILE A 44 -12.12 -3.20 -10.31
N VAL A 45 -12.20 -3.25 -8.98
CA VAL A 45 -11.32 -4.08 -8.13
C VAL A 45 -11.94 -5.42 -7.75
N CYS A 46 -13.19 -5.66 -8.15
CA CYS A 46 -13.85 -6.93 -7.93
C CYS A 46 -13.40 -7.99 -8.94
N GLN A 47 -13.36 -9.24 -8.51
CA GLN A 47 -13.47 -10.36 -9.43
C GLN A 47 -14.93 -10.59 -9.84
N ARG A 48 -15.18 -11.52 -10.79
CA ARG A 48 -16.51 -11.80 -11.37
C ARG A 48 -17.61 -12.10 -10.33
N PHE A 49 -17.23 -12.55 -9.14
CA PHE A 49 -18.14 -12.87 -8.03
C PHE A 49 -18.39 -11.71 -7.05
N ARG A 50 -18.17 -10.45 -7.47
CA ARG A 50 -18.45 -9.24 -6.67
C ARG A 50 -17.76 -9.22 -5.29
N VAL A 51 -16.55 -9.76 -5.24
CA VAL A 51 -15.65 -9.67 -4.08
C VAL A 51 -14.30 -9.16 -4.56
N LEU A 52 -13.54 -8.54 -3.66
CA LEU A 52 -12.19 -8.02 -3.94
C LEU A 52 -11.32 -9.10 -4.60
N ASN A 53 -10.72 -8.74 -5.72
CA ASN A 53 -9.76 -9.60 -6.41
C ASN A 53 -8.46 -9.71 -5.59
N GLY A 54 -8.01 -10.94 -5.32
CA GLY A 54 -6.78 -11.20 -4.57
C GLY A 54 -5.54 -10.53 -5.19
N GLY A 55 -5.49 -10.43 -6.52
CA GLY A 55 -4.42 -9.73 -7.24
C GLY A 55 -4.35 -8.23 -6.93
N ILE A 56 -5.49 -7.59 -6.63
CA ILE A 56 -5.51 -6.19 -6.18
C ILE A 56 -4.90 -6.07 -4.78
N SER A 57 -5.19 -7.02 -3.88
CA SER A 57 -4.55 -7.06 -2.56
C SER A 57 -3.03 -7.25 -2.68
N ALA A 58 -2.58 -8.10 -3.62
CA ALA A 58 -1.17 -8.31 -3.90
C ALA A 58 -0.49 -7.05 -4.48
N LEU A 59 -1.14 -6.36 -5.43
CA LEU A 59 -0.66 -5.10 -5.98
C LEU A 59 -0.45 -4.03 -4.89
N ILE A 60 -1.43 -3.88 -3.99
CA ILE A 60 -1.34 -2.95 -2.87
C ILE A 60 -0.19 -3.35 -1.94
N ALA A 61 -0.08 -4.65 -1.60
CA ALA A 61 0.99 -5.14 -0.75
C ALA A 61 2.39 -4.83 -1.30
N GLU A 62 2.63 -5.17 -2.57
CA GLU A 62 3.89 -4.90 -3.25
C GLU A 62 4.22 -3.40 -3.26
N THR A 63 3.24 -2.57 -3.62
CA THR A 63 3.43 -1.12 -3.75
C THR A 63 3.79 -0.48 -2.41
N LEU A 64 3.00 -0.75 -1.36
CA LEU A 64 3.21 -0.13 -0.05
C LEU A 64 4.51 -0.61 0.61
N ALA A 65 4.84 -1.90 0.50
CA ALA A 65 6.10 -2.43 1.03
C ALA A 65 7.31 -1.84 0.31
N SER A 66 7.26 -1.70 -1.02
CA SER A 66 8.32 -1.07 -1.81
C SER A 66 8.53 0.40 -1.44
N MET A 67 7.45 1.16 -1.28
CA MET A 67 7.52 2.55 -0.81
C MET A 67 8.14 2.67 0.59
N GLY A 68 7.69 1.82 1.51
CA GLY A 68 8.23 1.74 2.86
C GLY A 68 9.73 1.43 2.86
N ALA A 69 10.14 0.42 2.11
CA ALA A 69 11.53 0.00 2.01
C ALA A 69 12.44 1.05 1.36
N HIS A 70 11.92 1.76 0.34
CA HIS A 70 12.62 2.87 -0.29
C HIS A 70 12.91 3.97 0.74
N MET A 71 11.93 4.37 1.54
CA MET A 71 12.15 5.37 2.60
C MET A 71 13.08 4.86 3.72
N ALA A 72 12.88 3.62 4.18
CA ALA A 72 13.67 3.03 5.26
C ALA A 72 15.15 2.80 4.90
N SER A 73 15.46 2.66 3.60
CA SER A 73 16.84 2.61 3.10
C SER A 73 17.49 3.98 2.92
N GLY A 74 16.82 5.08 3.29
CA GLY A 74 17.32 6.43 3.02
C GLY A 74 17.17 6.82 1.55
N PHE A 75 16.06 6.43 0.92
CA PHE A 75 15.72 6.70 -0.47
C PHE A 75 16.69 6.06 -1.48
N GLN A 76 17.27 4.90 -1.13
CA GLN A 76 18.05 4.09 -2.07
C GLN A 76 17.12 3.23 -2.93
N ARG A 77 17.57 2.82 -4.11
CA ARG A 77 16.76 1.95 -4.98
C ARG A 77 16.50 0.60 -4.29
N VAL A 78 15.25 0.16 -4.36
CA VAL A 78 14.79 -1.15 -3.88
C VAL A 78 14.10 -1.91 -5.02
N ALA A 79 14.03 -3.23 -4.90
CA ALA A 79 13.27 -4.09 -5.81
C ALA A 79 12.63 -5.24 -5.03
N GLY A 80 11.36 -5.53 -5.33
CA GLY A 80 10.69 -6.72 -4.82
C GLY A 80 11.36 -7.99 -5.36
N LEU A 81 11.69 -8.92 -4.45
CA LEU A 81 12.24 -10.23 -4.81
C LEU A 81 11.18 -11.32 -4.69
N GLN A 82 10.31 -11.23 -3.66
CA GLN A 82 9.34 -12.25 -3.36
C GLN A 82 8.14 -11.64 -2.61
N LEU A 83 6.94 -11.98 -3.06
CA LEU A 83 5.68 -11.65 -2.39
C LEU A 83 4.94 -12.96 -2.06
N SER A 84 4.66 -13.20 -0.78
CA SER A 84 3.75 -14.25 -0.32
C SER A 84 2.53 -13.63 0.33
N ILE A 85 1.33 -14.04 -0.07
CA ILE A 85 0.07 -13.46 0.41
C ILE A 85 -0.94 -14.58 0.68
N ASN A 86 -1.64 -14.47 1.81
CA ASN A 86 -2.74 -15.35 2.20
C ASN A 86 -4.05 -14.55 2.24
N HIS A 87 -5.04 -14.99 1.49
CA HIS A 87 -6.40 -14.44 1.54
C HIS A 87 -7.24 -15.29 2.49
N VAL A 88 -7.49 -14.76 3.69
CA VAL A 88 -8.14 -15.50 4.78
C VAL A 88 -9.66 -15.27 4.83
N ARG A 89 -10.14 -14.14 4.29
CA ARG A 89 -11.58 -13.82 4.19
C ARG A 89 -11.85 -12.93 2.97
N SER A 90 -13.09 -12.93 2.49
CA SER A 90 -13.54 -12.06 1.40
C SER A 90 -13.92 -10.66 1.89
N ALA A 91 -13.73 -9.66 1.03
CA ALA A 91 -14.37 -8.35 1.11
C ALA A 91 -15.33 -8.22 -0.08
N ALA A 92 -16.59 -7.87 0.18
CA ALA A 92 -17.64 -7.75 -0.81
C ALA A 92 -17.61 -6.38 -1.49
N LEU A 93 -18.24 -6.28 -2.67
CA LEU A 93 -18.54 -5.00 -3.30
C LEU A 93 -19.21 -4.05 -2.29
N GLY A 94 -18.67 -2.84 -2.15
CA GLY A 94 -19.12 -1.83 -1.19
C GLY A 94 -18.35 -1.81 0.14
N ASP A 95 -17.61 -2.87 0.49
CA ASP A 95 -16.77 -2.88 1.69
C ASP A 95 -15.64 -1.82 1.58
N ILE A 96 -15.23 -1.27 2.72
CA ILE A 96 -14.03 -0.44 2.85
C ILE A 96 -12.91 -1.30 3.44
N VAL A 97 -11.78 -1.34 2.76
CA VAL A 97 -10.59 -2.09 3.17
C VAL A 97 -9.52 -1.13 3.67
N THR A 98 -9.06 -1.32 4.90
CA THR A 98 -7.90 -0.62 5.48
C THR A 98 -6.65 -1.46 5.29
N VAL A 99 -5.53 -0.84 4.95
CA VAL A 99 -4.27 -1.53 4.63
C VAL A 99 -3.11 -0.90 5.37
N HIS A 100 -2.33 -1.71 6.09
CA HIS A 100 -1.09 -1.28 6.75
C HIS A 100 0.09 -2.11 6.27
N ALA A 101 1.17 -1.45 5.84
CA ALA A 101 2.47 -2.04 5.58
C ALA A 101 3.47 -1.58 6.65
N THR A 102 4.10 -2.55 7.33
CA THR A 102 5.06 -2.31 8.42
C THR A 102 6.29 -3.18 8.26
N PRO A 103 7.49 -2.69 8.62
CA PRO A 103 8.71 -3.48 8.48
C PRO A 103 8.77 -4.60 9.52
N LEU A 104 9.13 -5.80 9.09
CA LEU A 104 9.52 -6.92 9.96
C LEU A 104 11.03 -6.98 10.17
N THR A 105 11.81 -6.66 9.14
CA THR A 105 13.28 -6.66 9.20
C THR A 105 13.83 -5.59 8.25
N LEU A 106 14.73 -4.74 8.75
CA LEU A 106 15.37 -3.66 7.99
C LEU A 106 16.87 -3.92 7.84
N GLY A 107 17.23 -4.96 7.09
CA GLY A 107 18.63 -5.25 6.78
C GLY A 107 19.19 -4.31 5.70
N LYS A 108 20.52 -4.21 5.61
CA LYS A 108 21.18 -3.38 4.59
C LYS A 108 20.90 -3.86 3.16
N THR A 109 20.90 -5.18 2.94
CA THR A 109 20.69 -5.77 1.61
C THR A 109 19.26 -6.27 1.44
N ILE A 110 18.67 -6.86 2.48
CA ILE A 110 17.33 -7.42 2.44
C ILE A 110 16.45 -6.71 3.47
N GLN A 111 15.28 -6.27 3.03
CA GLN A 111 14.19 -5.84 3.90
C GLN A 111 13.02 -6.81 3.76
N VAL A 112 12.31 -7.03 4.87
CA VAL A 112 11.06 -7.81 4.89
C VAL A 112 9.98 -6.94 5.49
N TRP A 113 8.86 -6.83 4.78
CA TRP A 113 7.71 -6.03 5.18
C TRP A 113 6.48 -6.92 5.29
N GLU A 114 5.66 -6.68 6.30
CA GLU A 114 4.34 -7.28 6.44
C GLU A 114 3.29 -6.29 5.94
N VAL A 115 2.38 -6.74 5.08
CA VAL A 115 1.20 -5.95 4.71
C VAL A 115 -0.06 -6.71 5.08
N ARG A 116 -0.90 -6.07 5.87
CA ARG A 116 -2.17 -6.61 6.35
C ARG A 116 -3.32 -5.74 5.86
N LEU A 117 -4.41 -6.41 5.48
CA LEU A 117 -5.62 -5.79 5.00
C LEU A 117 -6.79 -6.24 5.88
N TRP A 118 -7.63 -5.29 6.25
CA TRP A 118 -8.83 -5.53 7.04
C TRP A 118 -10.04 -4.87 6.40
N LYS A 119 -11.21 -5.47 6.58
CA LYS A 119 -12.48 -4.81 6.31
C LYS A 119 -13.19 -4.45 7.60
N GLU A 120 -14.13 -3.52 7.54
CA GLU A 120 -15.04 -3.26 8.66
C GLU A 120 -15.92 -4.50 8.93
N GLY A 121 -16.10 -4.83 10.21
CA GLY A 121 -16.97 -5.93 10.62
C GLY A 121 -18.44 -5.51 10.57
N SER A 122 -19.30 -6.38 10.04
CA SER A 122 -20.74 -6.11 9.86
C SER A 122 -21.58 -6.17 11.15
N GLY A 123 -20.98 -6.00 12.33
CA GLY A 123 -21.67 -6.06 13.63
C GLY A 123 -21.39 -4.84 14.51
N ASN A 124 -22.20 -4.63 15.56
CA ASN A 124 -22.22 -3.43 16.41
C ASN A 124 -20.91 -3.02 17.12
N ASN A 125 -19.82 -3.76 16.95
CA ASN A 125 -18.57 -3.53 17.69
C ASN A 125 -17.47 -2.86 16.88
N ASN A 126 -17.73 -2.34 15.67
CA ASN A 126 -16.76 -1.69 14.77
C ASN A 126 -15.41 -2.44 14.63
N LYS A 127 -15.42 -3.77 14.83
CA LYS A 127 -14.19 -4.56 14.89
C LYS A 127 -13.69 -4.81 13.47
N GLN A 128 -12.47 -4.39 13.18
CA GLN A 128 -11.79 -4.72 11.94
C GLN A 128 -11.59 -6.24 11.81
N VAL A 129 -11.92 -6.77 10.64
CA VAL A 129 -11.82 -8.19 10.29
C VAL A 129 -10.67 -8.35 9.30
N LEU A 130 -9.63 -9.11 9.70
CA LEU A 130 -8.49 -9.41 8.81
C LEU A 130 -8.99 -10.21 7.60
N ILE A 131 -8.67 -9.72 6.39
CA ILE A 131 -9.01 -10.36 5.11
C ILE A 131 -7.78 -10.89 4.38
N SER A 132 -6.62 -10.26 4.56
CA SER A 132 -5.37 -10.67 3.92
C SER A 132 -4.15 -10.32 4.76
N SER A 133 -3.14 -11.17 4.71
CA SER A 133 -1.82 -10.93 5.30
C SER A 133 -0.75 -11.40 4.32
N SER A 134 0.29 -10.59 4.16
CA SER A 134 1.36 -10.83 3.21
C SER A 134 2.73 -10.49 3.78
N ARG A 135 3.75 -11.09 3.20
CA ARG A 135 5.16 -10.76 3.41
C ARG A 135 5.80 -10.43 2.07
N VAL A 136 6.49 -9.30 2.04
CA VAL A 136 7.23 -8.82 0.88
C VAL A 136 8.70 -8.78 1.24
N THR A 137 9.52 -9.49 0.47
CA THR A 137 10.98 -9.49 0.60
C THR A 137 11.56 -8.60 -0.50
N LEU A 138 12.38 -7.62 -0.12
CA LEU A 138 12.93 -6.64 -1.03
C LEU A 138 14.45 -6.60 -0.96
N LEU A 139 15.09 -6.51 -2.12
CA LEU A 139 16.49 -6.12 -2.26
C LEU A 139 16.60 -4.61 -2.07
N SER A 140 17.57 -4.16 -1.27
CA SER A 140 17.80 -2.76 -0.90
C SER A 140 19.21 -2.30 -1.23
N ASN A 141 19.41 -0.98 -1.17
CA ASN A 141 20.71 -0.33 -1.44
C ASN A 141 21.26 -0.60 -2.83
N MET A 142 20.38 -0.72 -3.82
CA MET A 142 20.80 -0.80 -5.21
C MET A 142 21.22 0.60 -5.69
N PRO A 143 22.17 0.70 -6.64
CA PRO A 143 22.49 1.97 -7.29
C PRO A 143 21.26 2.59 -7.96
N VAL A 144 21.06 3.89 -7.77
CA VAL A 144 20.01 4.67 -8.42
C VAL A 144 20.52 5.13 -9.80
N PRO A 145 19.88 4.72 -10.92
CA PRO A 145 20.23 5.22 -12.25
C PRO A 145 19.98 6.73 -12.38
N ASP A 146 20.73 7.41 -13.26
CA ASP A 146 20.57 8.85 -13.49
C ASP A 146 19.14 9.24 -13.91
N SER A 147 18.49 8.38 -14.70
CA SER A 147 17.10 8.57 -15.15
C SER A 147 16.05 8.50 -14.04
N ALA A 148 16.43 8.08 -12.83
CA ALA A 148 15.52 7.84 -11.71
C ALA A 148 15.88 8.64 -10.45
N LYS A 149 16.73 9.67 -10.56
CA LYS A 149 17.14 10.51 -9.41
C LYS A 149 15.96 11.20 -8.72
N ASP A 150 14.92 11.54 -9.47
CA ASP A 150 13.74 12.21 -8.94
C ASP A 150 12.69 11.24 -8.38
N ALA A 151 12.93 9.91 -8.42
CA ALA A 151 11.98 8.92 -7.94
C ALA A 151 11.62 9.09 -6.45
N ALA A 152 12.52 9.67 -5.66
CA ALA A 152 12.28 9.96 -4.24
C ALA A 152 11.44 11.22 -4.00
N HIS A 153 11.26 12.08 -5.01
CA HIS A 153 10.65 13.41 -4.82
C HIS A 153 9.20 13.34 -4.30
N PRO A 154 8.30 12.52 -4.87
CA PRO A 154 6.93 12.40 -4.35
C PRO A 154 6.91 11.90 -2.89
N LEU A 155 7.69 10.87 -2.58
CA LEU A 155 7.76 10.33 -1.22
C LEU A 155 8.27 11.36 -0.21
N LYS A 156 9.31 12.13 -0.55
CA LYS A 156 9.81 13.21 0.31
C LYS A 156 8.78 14.32 0.51
N LYS A 157 8.00 14.66 -0.52
CA LYS A 157 6.93 15.68 -0.46
C LYS A 157 5.82 15.32 0.52
N TYR A 158 5.46 14.02 0.61
CA TYR A 158 4.31 13.56 1.40
C TYR A 158 4.68 12.89 2.73
N ALA A 159 5.90 12.39 2.90
CA ALA A 159 6.30 11.68 4.13
C ALA A 159 6.39 12.58 5.38
N SER A 160 6.50 13.90 5.22
CA SER A 160 6.50 14.85 6.34
C SER A 160 5.12 15.47 6.62
N LYS A 161 4.10 15.12 5.83
CA LYS A 161 2.75 15.71 5.88
C LYS A 161 1.68 14.71 6.34
N LEU A 162 2.07 13.46 6.61
CA LEU A 162 1.20 12.31 6.92
C LEU A 162 1.78 11.47 8.07
#